data_AF-A0A9D6LVS7-F1
#
_entry.id   AF-A0A9D6LVS7-F1
#
_cell.length_a   1.000
_cell.length_b   1.000
_cell.length_c   1.000
_cell.angle_alpha   90.00
_cell.angle_beta   90.00
_cell.angle_gamma   90.00
#
_symmetry.space_group_name_H-M   'P 1'
#
loop_
_entity.id
_entity.type
_entity.pdbx_description
1 polymer ?
#
loop_
_entity_poly.entity_id
_entity_poly.type
_entity_poly.pdbx_seq_one_letter_code
_entity_poly.pdbx_strand_id
1 'polypeptide(L)'
;MDEADCFLFRLAPKQVLDGQRLFEGHIWVSEKDRQIVRAEGRPVPQILRSKGENLFPHFTTIYRPIDGKYWFPVRTLADDTLYFRTGPQRVRLIIRYDDYKRFSAESTVQFQK
;
A
#
# COMPACT_ATOMS: atom_id res chain seq x y z
N MET A 1 11.35 -17.96 -3.23
CA MET A 1 10.85 -16.65 -3.69
C MET A 1 11.73 -16.38 -4.87
N ASP A 2 11.23 -16.62 -6.08
CA ASP A 2 12.07 -16.60 -7.27
C ASP A 2 12.75 -15.23 -7.35
N GLU A 3 14.09 -15.24 -7.36
CA GLU A 3 14.93 -14.04 -7.44
C GLU A 3 14.72 -13.41 -8.82
N ALA A 4 13.67 -12.61 -8.94
CA ALA A 4 13.45 -11.76 -10.10
C ALA A 4 14.21 -10.45 -9.87
N ASP A 5 15.00 -10.07 -10.86
CA ASP A 5 15.69 -8.77 -10.87
C ASP A 5 14.67 -7.64 -10.73
N CYS A 6 14.94 -6.72 -9.81
CA CYS A 6 14.06 -5.62 -9.46
C CYS A 6 14.85 -4.32 -9.27
N PHE A 7 14.31 -3.23 -9.79
CA PHE A 7 14.72 -1.89 -9.37
C PHE A 7 14.15 -1.59 -7.99
N LEU A 8 14.99 -1.05 -7.11
CA LEU A 8 14.60 -0.55 -5.79
C LEU A 8 14.47 0.98 -5.85
N PHE A 9 13.27 1.49 -5.59
CA PHE A 9 13.05 2.93 -5.45
C PHE A 9 12.73 3.28 -4.00
N ARG A 10 13.38 4.32 -3.49
CA ARG A 10 12.99 4.98 -2.24
C ARG A 10 11.99 6.08 -2.55
N LEU A 11 10.83 6.04 -1.88
CA LEU A 11 9.75 7.01 -1.99
C LEU A 11 9.63 7.79 -0.68
N ALA A 12 9.54 9.11 -0.79
CA ALA A 12 9.18 9.99 0.31
C ALA A 12 8.42 11.21 -0.23
N PRO A 13 7.40 11.71 0.47
CA PRO A 13 6.75 12.95 0.10
C PRO A 13 7.72 14.14 0.16
N LYS A 14 7.69 15.01 -0.85
CA LYS A 14 8.44 16.29 -0.81
C LYS A 14 7.84 17.26 0.20
N GLN A 15 6.53 17.23 0.35
CA GLN A 15 5.77 18.05 1.30
C GLN A 15 4.55 17.24 1.76
N VAL A 16 4.19 17.41 3.03
CA VAL A 16 2.96 16.86 3.61
C VAL A 16 1.98 18.01 3.81
N LEU A 17 0.86 17.97 3.09
CA LEU A 17 -0.22 18.95 3.23
C LEU A 17 -1.25 18.46 4.26
N ASP A 18 -1.94 19.40 4.90
CA ASP A 18 -2.95 19.06 5.91
C ASP A 18 -4.07 18.20 5.30
N GLY A 19 -4.55 17.23 6.09
CA GLY A 19 -5.56 16.26 5.68
C GLY A 19 -5.08 15.14 4.73
N GLN A 20 -3.83 15.18 4.23
CA GLN A 20 -3.32 14.14 3.34
C GLN A 20 -2.63 13.01 4.12
N ARG A 21 -2.87 11.77 3.67
CA ARG A 21 -2.12 10.60 4.09
C ARG A 21 -1.31 10.10 2.91
N LEU A 22 0.00 10.16 3.05
CA LEU A 22 0.96 9.79 2.01
C LEU A 22 1.76 8.56 2.43
N PHE A 23 2.57 8.03 1.53
CA PHE A 23 3.42 6.87 1.76
C PHE A 23 4.90 7.29 1.77
N GLU A 24 5.64 6.78 2.75
CA GLU A 24 7.09 6.83 2.82
C GLU A 24 7.61 5.40 2.92
N GLY A 25 8.60 5.03 2.09
CA GLY A 25 9.15 3.69 2.08
C GLY A 25 9.94 3.34 0.83
N HIS A 26 9.98 2.06 0.51
CA HIS A 26 10.62 1.48 -0.65
C HIS A 26 9.62 0.71 -1.50
N ILE A 27 9.81 0.71 -2.81
CA ILE A 27 9.10 -0.16 -3.74
C ILE A 27 10.09 -0.93 -4.60
N TRP A 28 9.77 -2.19 -4.87
CA TRP A 28 10.49 -3.05 -5.79
C TRP A 28 9.67 -3.15 -7.06
N VAL A 29 10.29 -2.82 -8.19
CA VAL A 29 9.67 -2.85 -9.51
C VAL A 29 10.37 -3.90 -10.35
N SER A 30 9.63 -4.89 -10.84
CA SER A 30 10.13 -5.96 -11.72
C SER A 30 10.78 -5.33 -12.96
N GLU A 31 12.01 -5.73 -13.28
CA GLU A 31 12.69 -5.27 -14.49
C GLU A 31 11.99 -5.75 -15.77
N LYS A 32 11.42 -6.96 -15.71
CA LYS A 32 10.73 -7.60 -16.83
C LYS A 32 9.40 -6.92 -17.17
N ASP A 33 8.55 -6.74 -16.18
CA ASP A 33 7.15 -6.31 -16.39
C ASP A 33 6.93 -4.82 -16.10
N ARG A 34 7.92 -4.16 -15.47
CA ARG A 34 7.83 -2.77 -14.99
C ARG A 34 6.64 -2.54 -14.04
N GLN A 35 6.32 -3.57 -13.24
CA GLN A 35 5.23 -3.57 -12.25
C GLN A 35 5.80 -3.61 -10.83
N ILE A 36 5.07 -3.02 -9.88
CA ILE A 36 5.42 -3.11 -8.46
C ILE A 36 5.15 -4.55 -7.98
N VAL A 37 6.16 -5.18 -7.39
CA VAL A 37 6.08 -6.55 -6.84
C VAL A 37 6.03 -6.55 -5.31
N ARG A 38 6.59 -5.51 -4.69
CA ARG A 38 6.61 -5.29 -3.25
C ARG A 38 6.61 -3.80 -2.94
N ALA A 39 5.89 -3.40 -1.91
CA ALA A 39 6.01 -2.09 -1.28
C ALA A 39 6.25 -2.28 0.21
N GLU A 40 7.20 -1.57 0.78
CA GLU A 40 7.53 -1.64 2.20
C GLU A 40 7.68 -0.24 2.75
N GLY A 41 6.96 0.10 3.80
CA GLY A 41 6.97 1.46 4.32
C GLY A 41 5.85 1.71 5.28
N ARG A 42 5.46 2.97 5.42
CA ARG A 42 4.37 3.37 6.31
C ARG A 42 3.63 4.60 5.78
N PRO A 43 2.38 4.79 6.23
CA PRO A 43 1.68 6.05 6.05
C PRO A 43 2.35 7.17 6.85
N VAL A 44 2.44 8.34 6.25
CA VAL A 44 2.94 9.58 6.86
C VAL A 44 1.96 10.74 6.60
N PRO A 45 1.83 11.70 7.52
CA PRO A 45 2.53 11.78 8.81
C PRO A 45 1.87 10.86 9.85
N GLN A 46 2.63 10.51 10.88
CA GLN A 46 2.07 9.99 12.12
C GLN A 46 1.24 11.10 12.77
N ILE A 47 0.04 10.80 13.26
CA ILE A 47 -0.86 11.84 13.79
C ILE A 47 -0.61 11.96 15.29
N LEU A 48 -0.02 13.08 15.70
CA LEU A 48 0.24 13.41 17.09
C LEU A 48 -0.44 14.76 17.39
N ARG A 49 -1.66 14.74 17.93
CA ARG A 49 -2.40 15.95 18.33
C ARG A 49 -2.50 16.02 19.85
N SER A 50 -2.82 17.19 20.40
CA SER A 50 -3.02 17.36 21.84
C SER A 50 -4.15 16.49 22.39
N LYS A 51 -5.22 16.29 21.61
CA LYS A 51 -6.41 15.52 21.99
C LYS A 51 -6.43 14.06 21.47
N GLY A 52 -5.34 13.57 20.89
CA GLY A 52 -5.30 12.19 20.39
C GLY A 52 -4.09 11.86 19.53
N GLU A 53 -3.83 10.57 19.39
CA GLU A 53 -2.73 10.03 18.60
C GLU A 53 -3.25 8.95 17.66
N ASN A 54 -2.69 8.88 16.46
CA ASN A 54 -2.89 7.76 15.54
C ASN A 54 -1.55 7.48 14.85
N LEU A 55 -0.92 6.39 15.29
CA LEU A 55 0.33 5.90 14.75
C LEU A 55 0.06 4.78 13.76
N PHE A 56 0.85 4.72 12.70
CA PHE A 56 0.74 3.71 11.66
C PHE A 56 1.98 2.81 11.66
N PRO A 57 1.80 1.48 11.63
CA PRO A 57 2.92 0.56 11.60
C PRO A 57 3.63 0.58 10.26
N HIS A 58 4.88 0.19 10.29
CA HIS A 58 5.59 -0.21 9.09
C HIS A 58 5.03 -1.53 8.57
N PHE A 59 4.73 -1.57 7.27
CA PHE A 59 4.12 -2.72 6.63
C PHE A 59 4.85 -3.08 5.34
N THR A 60 4.68 -4.33 4.92
CA THR A 60 5.07 -4.84 3.61
C THR A 60 3.83 -5.33 2.88
N THR A 61 3.62 -4.84 1.67
CA THR A 61 2.60 -5.32 0.73
C THR A 61 3.27 -6.08 -0.40
N ILE A 62 2.78 -7.29 -0.68
CA ILE A 62 3.24 -8.14 -1.78
C ILE A 62 2.19 -8.10 -2.89
N TYR A 63 2.64 -7.93 -4.12
CA TYR A 63 1.81 -7.88 -5.32
C TYR A 63 2.04 -9.13 -6.16
N ARG A 64 1.00 -9.58 -6.87
CA ARG A 64 1.08 -10.69 -7.82
C ARG A 64 0.27 -10.38 -9.09
N PRO A 65 0.63 -10.99 -10.22
CA PRO A 65 -0.18 -10.90 -11.43
C PRO A 65 -1.53 -11.58 -11.21
N ILE A 66 -2.59 -10.86 -11.53
CA ILE A 66 -3.98 -11.30 -11.54
C ILE A 66 -4.48 -11.20 -12.98
N ASP A 67 -5.23 -12.22 -13.41
CA ASP A 67 -5.78 -12.36 -14.76
C ASP A 67 -4.73 -12.17 -15.88
N GLY A 68 -3.47 -12.50 -15.58
CA GLY A 68 -2.33 -12.41 -16.51
C GLY A 68 -1.96 -10.99 -16.96
N LYS A 69 -2.56 -9.93 -16.38
CA LYS A 69 -2.40 -8.56 -16.88
C LYS A 69 -2.08 -7.52 -15.82
N TYR A 70 -2.73 -7.56 -14.66
CA TYR A 70 -2.61 -6.50 -13.65
C TYR A 70 -1.97 -7.04 -12.38
N TRP A 71 -1.08 -6.26 -11.76
CA TRP A 71 -0.48 -6.62 -10.49
C TRP A 71 -1.27 -5.99 -9.36
N PHE A 72 -1.90 -6.83 -8.55
CA PHE A 72 -2.68 -6.40 -7.40
C PHE A 72 -2.04 -6.89 -6.11
N PRO A 73 -2.25 -6.19 -4.99
CA PRO A 73 -1.79 -6.66 -3.69
C PRO A 73 -2.46 -7.99 -3.37
N VAL A 74 -1.74 -8.93 -2.77
CA VAL A 74 -2.31 -10.23 -2.32
C VAL A 74 -2.11 -10.44 -0.83
N ARG A 75 -1.13 -9.76 -0.24
CA ARG A 75 -0.81 -9.80 1.19
C ARG A 75 -0.29 -8.45 1.65
N THR A 76 -0.78 -7.96 2.79
CA THR A 76 -0.14 -6.88 3.56
C THR A 76 0.19 -7.42 4.94
N LEU A 77 1.43 -7.23 5.38
CA LEU A 77 1.94 -7.72 6.66
C LEU A 77 2.55 -6.55 7.44
N ALA A 78 2.26 -6.46 8.72
CA ALA A 78 2.99 -5.59 9.64
C ALA A 78 3.22 -6.34 10.96
N ASP A 79 4.39 -6.17 11.55
CA ASP A 79 4.70 -6.56 12.92
C ASP A 79 5.63 -5.49 13.48
N ASP A 80 5.05 -4.56 14.23
CA ASP A 80 5.71 -3.32 14.63
C ASP A 80 5.29 -2.91 16.04
N THR A 81 6.11 -2.11 16.71
CA THR A 81 5.79 -1.52 18.02
C THR A 81 5.55 -0.03 17.86
N LEU A 82 4.32 0.40 18.14
CA LEU A 82 3.89 1.79 18.06
C LEU A 82 4.08 2.45 19.43
N TYR A 83 4.83 3.55 19.47
CA TYR A 83 5.16 4.26 20.71
C TYR A 83 4.18 5.40 20.98
N PHE A 84 3.01 5.07 21.54
CA PHE A 84 2.03 6.06 21.99
C PHE A 84 2.50 6.74 23.30
N ARG A 85 1.93 7.90 23.65
CA ARG A 85 2.21 8.59 24.93
C ARG A 85 1.88 7.75 26.16
N THR A 86 0.90 6.87 26.06
CA THR A 86 0.50 5.95 27.14
C THR A 86 1.44 4.75 27.27
N GLY A 87 2.31 4.53 26.28
CA GLY A 87 3.30 3.46 26.26
C GLY A 87 3.39 2.76 24.91
N PRO A 88 4.41 1.91 24.74
CA PRO A 88 4.58 1.11 23.52
C PRO A 88 3.49 0.04 23.39
N GLN A 89 2.94 -0.10 22.18
CA GLN A 89 1.97 -1.12 21.82
C GLN A 89 2.45 -1.90 20.61
N ARG A 90 2.68 -3.21 20.77
CA ARG A 90 2.95 -4.10 19.62
C ARG A 90 1.66 -4.32 18.82
N VAL A 91 1.76 -4.23 17.50
CA VAL A 91 0.69 -4.46 16.54
C VAL A 91 1.17 -5.44 15.50
N ARG A 92 0.34 -6.45 15.22
CA ARG A 92 0.53 -7.38 14.12
C ARG A 92 -0.67 -7.32 13.18
N LEU A 93 -0.42 -7.04 11.91
CA LEU A 93 -1.43 -6.94 10.86
C LEU A 93 -1.14 -7.99 9.79
N ILE A 94 -2.17 -8.74 9.39
CA ILE A 94 -2.11 -9.65 8.25
C ILE A 94 -3.40 -9.45 7.44
N ILE A 95 -3.28 -8.81 6.28
CA ILE A 95 -4.38 -8.67 5.33
C ILE A 95 -4.10 -9.61 4.15
N ARG A 96 -5.12 -10.32 3.71
CA ARG A 96 -5.11 -11.11 2.47
C ARG A 96 -6.14 -10.52 1.53
N TYR A 97 -5.75 -10.32 0.29
CA TYR A 97 -6.64 -9.88 -0.77
C TYR A 97 -6.76 -11.03 -1.76
N ASP A 98 -7.99 -11.44 -2.03
CA ASP A 98 -8.34 -12.55 -2.91
C ASP A 98 -9.63 -12.18 -3.67
N ASP A 99 -10.06 -13.06 -4.58
CA ASP A 99 -11.30 -12.91 -5.37
C ASP A 99 -11.42 -11.60 -6.15
N TYR A 100 -10.31 -11.15 -6.73
CA TYR A 100 -10.31 -10.04 -7.68
C TYR A 100 -11.23 -10.33 -8.86
N LYS A 101 -12.14 -9.40 -9.14
CA LYS A 101 -13.06 -9.48 -10.28
C LYS A 101 -12.93 -8.23 -11.12
N ARG A 102 -12.83 -8.42 -12.44
CA ARG A 102 -12.92 -7.30 -13.38
C ARG A 102 -14.36 -6.78 -13.39
N PHE A 103 -14.55 -5.53 -13.01
CA PHE A 103 -15.80 -4.84 -13.24
C PHE A 103 -15.94 -4.51 -14.73
N SER A 104 -17.11 -4.78 -15.32
CA SER A 104 -17.48 -4.33 -16.66
C SER A 104 -18.93 -3.89 -16.66
N ALA A 105 -19.23 -2.77 -17.32
CA ALA A 105 -20.58 -2.27 -17.55
C ALA A 105 -20.77 -2.01 -19.04
N GLU A 106 -21.92 -2.39 -19.58
CA GLU A 106 -22.37 -2.01 -20.92
C GLU A 106 -23.29 -0.81 -20.80
N SER A 107 -22.97 0.29 -21.50
CA SER A 107 -23.79 1.51 -21.52
C SER A 107 -24.41 1.67 -22.90
N THR A 108 -25.75 1.61 -22.98
CA THR A 108 -26.49 1.97 -24.19
C THR A 108 -26.90 3.44 -24.09
N VAL A 109 -26.25 4.31 -24.87
CA VAL A 109 -26.64 5.73 -24.96
C VAL A 109 -27.82 5.85 -25.94
N GLN A 110 -29.00 6.20 -25.45
CA GLN A 110 -30.16 6.52 -26.29
C GLN A 110 -30.31 8.04 -26.40
N PHE A 111 -30.34 8.54 -27.63
CA PHE A 111 -30.68 9.95 -27.91
C PHE A 111 -32.19 10.04 -28.16
N GLN A 112 -32.88 10.92 -27.45
CA GLN A 112 -34.26 11.29 -27.79
C GLN A 112 -34.24 12.31 -28.95
N LYS A 113 -35.15 12.11 -29.90
CA LYS A 113 -35.30 12.91 -31.12
C LYS A 113 -36.21 14.12 -30.89
#